data_AF-A0A2H5XAP4-F1
#
_entry.id   AF-A0A2H5XAP4-F1
#
_cell.length_a   1.000
_cell.length_b   1.000
_cell.length_c   1.000
_cell.angle_alpha   90.00
_cell.angle_beta   90.00
_cell.angle_gamma   90.00
#
_symmetry.space_group_name_H-M   'P 1'
#
loop_
_entity.id
_entity.type
_entity.pdbx_description
1 polymer ?
#
loop_
_entity_poly.entity_id
_entity_poly.type
_entity_poly.pdbx_seq_one_letter_code
_entity_poly.pdbx_strand_id
1 'polypeptide(L)'
;MAEHAPAPEQPRSQPAGQRPATPRPARRGMTEEQVQATQVAAERKREALEEGKVLTWPDLVYAEFLSAVFLTVVLFIVSLVFNAPLEEPSNPNKTPIPSRAPWYFLGLQEMLVYFDPWIAGVLLPGMIIVGLMVIPYVDTKPTVGIGRYSWKGREWQYIFFIGGFALWLILIVIGQFFRWGPWAIYMPWEPREHIKVVAEHLTWCPLHKDPPANMFCPVGFLIYALFNALVFTYPWWLRFVHKDWGERAINYYRQLGLVRYLIVMFFVSWTLFLPIKMMMRLGVFPLFWGIRLKYLVVTPWFNI
;
A
#
# COMPACT_ATOMS: atom_id res chain seq x y z
N MET A 1 -83.78 4.03 -1.57
CA MET A 1 -82.60 3.16 -1.31
C MET A 1 -81.42 4.08 -1.12
N ALA A 2 -80.89 4.12 0.09
CA ALA A 2 -79.96 5.15 0.55
C ALA A 2 -78.54 4.95 -0.02
N GLU A 3 -77.95 6.09 -0.40
CA GLU A 3 -76.60 6.28 -0.91
C GLU A 3 -75.57 5.99 0.19
N HIS A 4 -74.62 5.09 -0.08
CA HIS A 4 -73.60 4.65 0.89
C HIS A 4 -72.33 5.47 0.68
N ALA A 5 -72.03 6.39 1.60
CA ALA A 5 -70.78 7.14 1.63
C ALA A 5 -69.60 6.24 2.06
N PRO A 6 -68.39 6.39 1.50
CA PRO A 6 -67.22 5.63 1.92
C PRO A 6 -66.63 6.18 3.24
N ALA A 7 -66.20 5.26 4.10
CA ALA A 7 -65.62 5.54 5.42
C ALA A 7 -64.26 6.27 5.33
N PRO A 8 -63.89 7.09 6.35
CA PRO A 8 -62.62 7.81 6.35
C PRO A 8 -61.42 6.87 6.57
N GLU A 9 -60.37 7.05 5.76
CA GLU A 9 -59.09 6.35 5.90
C GLU A 9 -58.44 6.62 7.26
N GLN A 10 -58.10 5.54 7.98
CA GLN A 10 -57.27 5.61 9.19
C GLN A 10 -55.82 5.95 8.80
N PRO A 11 -55.11 6.81 9.55
CA PRO A 11 -53.70 7.10 9.27
C PRO A 11 -52.86 5.82 9.47
N ARG A 12 -52.05 5.45 8.47
CA ARG A 12 -51.08 4.35 8.57
C ARG A 12 -50.20 4.57 9.81
N SER A 13 -50.19 3.57 10.69
CA SER A 13 -49.27 3.47 11.81
C SER A 13 -47.82 3.57 11.31
N GLN A 14 -47.10 4.59 11.76
CA GLN A 14 -45.65 4.71 11.56
C GLN A 14 -44.94 3.48 12.13
N PRO A 15 -43.89 2.93 11.47
CA PRO A 15 -43.14 1.82 12.01
C PRO A 15 -42.49 2.23 13.35
N ALA A 16 -42.87 1.53 14.41
CA ALA A 16 -42.35 1.70 15.76
C ALA A 16 -40.84 1.44 15.78
N GLY A 17 -40.03 2.50 15.79
CA GLY A 17 -38.57 2.36 15.88
C GLY A 17 -37.74 3.64 15.79
N GLN A 18 -38.28 4.75 15.27
CA GLN A 18 -37.54 6.01 15.21
C GLN A 18 -37.86 6.89 16.42
N ARG A 19 -37.11 6.70 17.52
CA ARG A 19 -37.03 7.75 18.55
C ARG A 19 -36.32 8.96 17.92
N PRO A 20 -36.85 10.19 18.04
CA PRO A 20 -36.10 11.38 17.66
C PRO A 20 -34.81 11.40 18.49
N ALA A 21 -33.66 11.48 17.81
CA ALA A 21 -32.37 11.48 18.48
C ALA A 21 -32.28 12.68 19.43
N THR A 22 -32.06 12.42 20.72
CA THR A 22 -31.81 13.47 21.70
C THR A 22 -30.60 14.30 21.25
N PRO A 23 -30.66 15.64 21.24
CA PRO A 23 -29.54 16.46 20.81
C PRO A 23 -28.32 16.17 21.69
N ARG A 24 -27.21 15.73 21.07
CA ARG A 24 -25.93 15.62 21.78
C ARG A 24 -25.54 17.02 22.29
N PRO A 25 -25.09 17.16 23.55
CA PRO A 25 -24.68 18.45 24.06
C PRO A 25 -23.55 19.02 23.18
N ALA A 26 -23.71 20.29 22.79
CA ALA A 26 -22.82 20.98 21.89
C ALA A 26 -21.37 20.93 22.40
N ARG A 27 -20.42 20.60 21.50
CA ARG A 27 -18.99 20.70 21.79
C ARG A 27 -18.71 22.17 22.11
N ARG A 28 -18.19 22.42 23.32
CA ARG A 28 -17.90 23.76 23.87
C ARG A 28 -17.13 24.60 22.84
N GLY A 29 -17.80 25.61 22.25
CA GLY A 29 -17.17 26.57 21.32
C GLY A 29 -17.73 26.63 19.88
N MET A 30 -18.69 25.79 19.47
CA MET A 30 -19.38 25.93 18.18
C MET A 30 -20.62 26.83 18.29
N THR A 31 -20.78 27.79 17.36
CA THR A 31 -22.03 28.56 17.21
C THR A 31 -23.18 27.65 16.80
N GLU A 32 -24.40 27.97 17.21
CA GLU A 32 -25.61 27.16 16.93
C GLU A 32 -25.80 26.89 15.43
N GLU A 33 -25.45 27.88 14.60
CA GLU A 33 -25.47 27.80 13.14
C GLU A 33 -24.49 26.74 12.59
N GLN A 34 -23.31 26.58 13.20
CA GLN A 34 -22.33 25.56 12.81
C GLN A 34 -22.79 24.15 13.22
N VAL A 35 -23.48 24.04 14.36
CA VAL A 35 -24.06 22.78 14.81
C VAL A 35 -25.18 22.35 13.86
N GLN A 36 -26.07 23.26 13.49
CA GLN A 36 -27.13 23.00 12.52
C GLN A 36 -26.58 22.66 11.14
N ALA A 37 -25.58 23.40 10.63
CA ALA A 37 -24.95 23.09 9.35
C ALA A 37 -24.31 21.69 9.33
N THR A 38 -23.70 21.27 10.45
CA THR A 38 -23.11 19.93 10.60
C THR A 38 -24.19 18.84 10.64
N GLN A 39 -25.32 19.11 11.30
CA GLN A 39 -26.45 18.17 11.38
C GLN A 39 -27.14 18.01 10.02
N VAL A 40 -27.43 19.10 9.31
CA VAL A 40 -28.01 19.06 7.96
C VAL A 40 -27.08 18.35 6.98
N ALA A 41 -25.76 18.56 7.08
CA ALA A 41 -24.79 17.82 6.28
C ALA A 41 -24.78 16.31 6.61
N ALA A 42 -25.01 15.94 7.87
CA ALA A 42 -25.11 14.54 8.29
C ALA A 42 -26.42 13.87 7.86
N GLU A 43 -27.53 14.61 7.82
CA GLU A 43 -28.83 14.12 7.32
C GLU A 43 -28.83 13.94 5.81
N ARG A 44 -28.38 14.95 5.05
CA ARG A 44 -28.16 14.80 3.59
C ARG A 44 -27.23 13.64 3.26
N LYS A 45 -26.21 13.39 4.11
CA LYS A 45 -25.33 12.23 3.98
C LYS A 45 -26.08 10.91 4.18
N ARG A 46 -27.01 10.83 5.13
CA ARG A 46 -27.84 9.64 5.36
C ARG A 46 -28.78 9.39 4.19
N GLU A 47 -29.45 10.44 3.71
CA GLU A 47 -30.36 10.36 2.55
C GLU A 47 -29.62 9.90 1.30
N ALA A 48 -28.48 10.51 0.96
CA ALA A 48 -27.67 10.10 -0.19
C ALA A 48 -27.11 8.68 -0.06
N LEU A 49 -26.86 8.20 1.16
CA LEU A 49 -26.47 6.82 1.41
C LEU A 49 -27.65 5.86 1.32
N GLU A 50 -28.88 6.31 1.57
CA GLU A 50 -30.10 5.50 1.53
C GLU A 50 -30.68 5.37 0.12
N GLU A 51 -30.60 6.42 -0.70
CA GLU A 51 -31.08 6.43 -2.09
C GLU A 51 -30.41 5.37 -2.98
N GLY A 52 -29.21 4.90 -2.63
CA GLY A 52 -28.45 3.90 -3.40
C GLY A 52 -28.44 2.48 -2.81
N LYS A 53 -29.21 2.22 -1.75
CA LYS A 53 -29.20 0.89 -1.11
C LYS A 53 -30.08 -0.09 -1.88
N VAL A 54 -29.48 -1.21 -2.23
CA VAL A 54 -30.17 -2.37 -2.80
C VAL A 54 -30.42 -3.38 -1.69
N LEU A 55 -31.41 -4.26 -1.87
CA LEU A 55 -31.68 -5.30 -0.89
C LEU A 55 -30.52 -6.30 -0.86
N THR A 56 -30.01 -6.62 0.33
CA THR A 56 -28.96 -7.64 0.49
C THR A 56 -29.43 -9.00 -0.04
N TRP A 57 -30.68 -9.35 0.27
CA TRP A 57 -31.36 -10.49 -0.30
C TRP A 57 -32.58 -9.96 -1.06
N PRO A 58 -32.76 -10.29 -2.34
CA PRO A 58 -32.04 -11.31 -3.11
C PRO A 58 -30.81 -10.80 -3.89
N ASP A 59 -30.69 -9.48 -4.09
CA ASP A 59 -29.84 -8.93 -5.17
C ASP A 59 -28.35 -9.18 -4.96
N LEU A 60 -27.80 -8.92 -3.76
CA LEU A 60 -26.38 -9.16 -3.47
C LEU A 60 -26.07 -10.66 -3.42
N VAL A 61 -26.91 -11.44 -2.74
CA VAL A 61 -26.64 -12.88 -2.54
C VAL A 61 -26.67 -13.67 -3.85
N TYR A 62 -27.57 -13.34 -4.79
CA TYR A 62 -27.53 -13.98 -6.11
C TYR A 62 -26.26 -13.62 -6.91
N ALA A 63 -25.82 -12.36 -6.84
CA ALA A 63 -24.59 -11.94 -7.51
C ALA A 63 -23.35 -12.63 -6.93
N GLU A 64 -23.26 -12.75 -5.60
CA GLU A 64 -22.18 -13.46 -4.91
C GLU A 64 -22.20 -14.96 -5.20
N PHE A 65 -23.38 -15.59 -5.19
CA PHE A 65 -23.52 -17.01 -5.52
C PHE A 65 -23.09 -17.30 -6.97
N LEU A 66 -23.53 -16.49 -7.92
CA LEU A 66 -23.14 -16.64 -9.32
C LEU A 66 -21.63 -16.43 -9.51
N SER A 67 -21.04 -15.45 -8.82
CA SER A 67 -19.60 -15.21 -8.82
C SER A 67 -18.82 -16.38 -8.22
N ALA A 68 -19.33 -17.00 -7.15
CA ALA A 68 -18.74 -18.17 -6.53
C ALA A 68 -18.76 -19.37 -7.46
N VAL A 69 -19.92 -19.68 -8.08
CA VAL A 69 -20.04 -20.76 -9.07
C VAL A 69 -19.09 -20.52 -10.24
N PHE A 70 -19.04 -19.30 -10.76
CA PHE A 70 -18.13 -18.94 -11.85
C PHE A 70 -16.66 -19.16 -11.45
N LEU A 71 -16.24 -18.67 -10.28
CA LEU A 71 -14.86 -18.88 -9.79
C LEU A 71 -14.55 -20.36 -9.57
N THR A 72 -15.49 -21.16 -9.07
CA THR A 72 -15.29 -22.62 -8.92
C THR A 72 -15.07 -23.29 -10.28
N VAL A 73 -15.86 -22.94 -11.30
CA VAL A 73 -15.69 -23.47 -12.66
C VAL A 73 -14.32 -23.07 -13.22
N VAL A 74 -13.90 -21.82 -13.07
CA VAL A 74 -12.58 -21.35 -13.51
C VAL A 74 -11.46 -22.12 -12.81
N LEU A 75 -11.52 -22.28 -11.49
CA LEU A 75 -10.53 -23.04 -10.73
C LEU A 75 -10.48 -24.52 -11.14
N PHE A 76 -11.64 -25.12 -11.42
CA PHE A 76 -11.72 -26.50 -11.88
C PHE A 76 -11.06 -26.67 -13.26
N ILE A 77 -11.33 -25.76 -14.21
CA ILE A 77 -10.67 -25.75 -15.52
C ILE A 77 -9.16 -25.60 -15.36
N VAL A 78 -8.70 -24.66 -14.52
CA VAL A 78 -7.27 -24.45 -14.25
C VAL A 78 -6.63 -25.72 -13.68
N SER A 79 -7.30 -26.39 -12.74
CA SER A 79 -6.81 -27.65 -12.15
C SER A 79 -6.74 -28.81 -13.16
N LEU A 80 -7.58 -28.83 -14.20
CA LEU A 80 -7.55 -29.86 -15.23
C LEU A 80 -6.50 -29.58 -16.31
N VAL A 81 -6.27 -28.30 -16.63
CA VAL A 81 -5.33 -27.87 -17.69
C VAL A 81 -3.90 -27.80 -17.19
N PHE A 82 -3.69 -27.34 -15.95
CA PHE A 82 -2.36 -27.16 -15.37
C PHE A 82 -2.05 -28.26 -14.36
N ASN A 83 -1.13 -29.15 -14.73
CA ASN A 83 -0.65 -30.17 -13.82
C ASN A 83 0.31 -29.55 -12.79
N ALA A 84 0.06 -29.79 -11.50
CA ALA A 84 0.94 -29.36 -10.42
C ALA A 84 1.81 -30.55 -9.99
N PRO A 85 3.03 -30.71 -10.55
CA PRO A 85 3.89 -31.82 -10.18
C PRO A 85 4.28 -31.71 -8.71
N LEU A 86 4.18 -32.83 -8.00
CA LEU A 86 4.68 -32.94 -6.63
C LEU A 86 6.23 -33.00 -6.66
N GLU A 87 6.87 -32.28 -5.75
CA GLU A 87 8.32 -32.35 -5.56
C GLU A 87 8.73 -33.64 -4.84
N GLU A 88 10.03 -33.97 -4.88
CA GLU A 88 10.61 -35.09 -4.14
C GLU A 88 10.35 -34.94 -2.62
N PRO A 89 10.21 -36.04 -1.87
CA PRO A 89 10.13 -36.00 -0.41
C PRO A 89 11.28 -35.19 0.21
N SER A 90 10.99 -34.41 1.25
CA SER A 90 11.93 -33.49 1.87
C SER A 90 13.20 -34.20 2.35
N ASN A 91 14.38 -33.72 1.95
CA ASN A 91 15.68 -34.19 2.41
C ASN A 91 16.44 -33.08 3.16
N PRO A 92 16.66 -33.20 4.48
CA PRO A 92 17.39 -32.20 5.26
C PRO A 92 18.84 -31.96 4.82
N ASN A 93 19.45 -32.93 4.13
CA ASN A 93 20.85 -32.86 3.69
C ASN A 93 21.04 -32.25 2.29
N LYS A 94 19.95 -31.91 1.59
CA LYS A 94 19.98 -31.40 0.21
C LYS A 94 19.08 -30.17 0.08
N THR A 95 19.68 -29.01 -0.11
CA THR A 95 18.95 -27.80 -0.50
C THR A 95 18.78 -27.78 -2.02
N PRO A 96 17.54 -27.77 -2.55
CA PRO A 96 17.32 -27.71 -3.99
C PRO A 96 17.81 -26.36 -4.55
N ILE A 97 18.45 -26.41 -5.72
CA ILE A 97 18.78 -25.23 -6.53
C ILE A 97 17.87 -25.31 -7.77
N PRO A 98 16.88 -24.43 -7.97
CA PRO A 98 16.57 -23.21 -7.22
C PRO A 98 15.57 -23.42 -6.07
N SER A 99 15.83 -22.81 -4.91
CA SER A 99 14.84 -22.70 -3.82
C SER A 99 14.00 -21.44 -4.02
N ARG A 100 12.84 -21.59 -4.69
CA ARG A 100 11.86 -20.51 -4.92
C ARG A 100 10.74 -20.60 -3.89
N ALA A 101 10.40 -19.48 -3.29
CA ALA A 101 9.19 -19.39 -2.47
C ALA A 101 7.93 -19.44 -3.36
N PRO A 102 6.76 -19.78 -2.80
CA PRO A 102 5.48 -19.62 -3.48
C PRO A 102 5.29 -18.20 -4.03
N TRP A 103 4.53 -18.06 -5.12
CA TRP A 103 4.51 -16.83 -5.91
C TRP A 103 4.07 -15.58 -5.12
N TYR A 104 3.18 -15.73 -4.14
CA TYR A 104 2.72 -14.66 -3.27
C TYR A 104 3.77 -14.18 -2.26
N PHE A 105 4.83 -14.96 -2.03
CA PHE A 105 5.99 -14.59 -1.22
C PHE A 105 7.20 -14.12 -2.03
N LEU A 106 7.17 -14.23 -3.38
CA LEU A 106 8.29 -13.81 -4.23
C LEU A 106 8.66 -12.33 -4.03
N GLY A 107 7.66 -11.46 -3.81
CA GLY A 107 7.93 -10.05 -3.53
C GLY A 107 8.78 -9.85 -2.27
N LEU A 108 8.48 -10.62 -1.20
CA LEU A 108 9.26 -10.61 0.03
C LEU A 108 10.63 -11.25 -0.17
N GLN A 109 10.71 -12.37 -0.90
CA GLN A 109 11.98 -13.01 -1.23
C GLN A 109 12.90 -12.08 -2.01
N GLU A 110 12.35 -11.28 -2.92
CA GLU A 110 13.09 -10.28 -3.65
C GLU A 110 13.66 -9.20 -2.72
N MET A 111 12.87 -8.72 -1.75
CA MET A 111 13.34 -7.76 -0.75
C MET A 111 14.47 -8.31 0.12
N LEU A 112 14.49 -9.61 0.44
CA LEU A 112 15.55 -10.27 1.23
C LEU A 112 16.93 -10.23 0.56
N VAL A 113 17.00 -9.98 -0.74
CA VAL A 113 18.28 -9.82 -1.46
C VAL A 113 18.93 -8.47 -1.15
N TYR A 114 18.10 -7.46 -0.89
CA TYR A 114 18.52 -6.06 -0.81
C TYR A 114 18.69 -5.56 0.63
N PHE A 115 17.97 -6.16 1.57
CA PHE A 115 17.94 -5.79 2.98
C PHE A 115 18.41 -6.93 3.87
N ASP A 116 18.85 -6.59 5.08
CA ASP A 116 19.10 -7.59 6.10
C ASP A 116 17.82 -8.38 6.42
N PRO A 117 17.91 -9.69 6.76
CA PRO A 117 16.74 -10.57 6.87
C PRO A 117 15.63 -10.08 7.80
N TRP A 118 15.97 -9.42 8.91
CA TRP A 118 14.98 -8.92 9.86
C TRP A 118 14.22 -7.69 9.33
N ILE A 119 14.86 -6.84 8.52
CA ILE A 119 14.23 -5.65 7.93
C ILE A 119 13.24 -6.08 6.87
N ALA A 120 13.67 -6.92 5.91
CA ALA A 120 12.80 -7.40 4.84
C ALA A 120 11.76 -8.42 5.30
N GLY A 121 12.10 -9.30 6.24
CA GLY A 121 11.22 -10.38 6.68
C GLY A 121 10.22 -9.99 7.75
N VAL A 122 10.55 -9.04 8.63
CA VAL A 122 9.72 -8.70 9.81
C VAL A 122 9.29 -7.24 9.78
N LEU A 123 10.25 -6.31 9.73
CA LEU A 123 9.96 -4.87 9.86
C LEU A 123 9.08 -4.36 8.71
N LEU A 124 9.46 -4.61 7.46
CA LEU A 124 8.74 -4.08 6.29
C LEU A 124 7.32 -4.67 6.14
N PRO A 125 7.11 -6.00 6.24
CA PRO A 125 5.76 -6.56 6.27
C PRO A 125 4.92 -6.03 7.43
N GLY A 126 5.53 -5.90 8.63
CA GLY A 126 4.87 -5.30 9.79
C GLY A 126 4.47 -3.85 9.54
N MET A 127 5.33 -3.05 8.91
CA MET A 127 5.03 -1.67 8.53
C MET A 127 3.91 -1.59 7.49
N ILE A 128 3.82 -2.52 6.53
CA ILE A 128 2.70 -2.56 5.58
C ILE A 128 1.38 -2.78 6.33
N ILE A 129 1.34 -3.76 7.25
CA ILE A 129 0.14 -4.06 8.05
C ILE A 129 -0.26 -2.85 8.92
N VAL A 130 0.69 -2.29 9.68
CA VAL A 130 0.43 -1.12 10.52
C VAL A 130 0.01 0.08 9.66
N GLY A 131 0.63 0.27 8.50
CA GLY A 131 0.28 1.32 7.54
C GLY A 131 -1.18 1.21 7.10
N LEU A 132 -1.65 0.01 6.75
CA LEU A 132 -3.05 -0.25 6.40
C LEU A 132 -4.01 0.03 7.58
N MET A 133 -3.63 -0.34 8.80
CA MET A 133 -4.42 -0.06 10.00
C MET A 133 -4.50 1.44 10.33
N VAL A 134 -3.46 2.21 9.97
CA VAL A 134 -3.37 3.65 10.24
C VAL A 134 -4.22 4.49 9.28
N ILE A 135 -4.54 4.00 8.07
CA ILE A 135 -5.35 4.69 7.05
C ILE A 135 -6.60 5.40 7.63
N PRO A 136 -7.50 4.73 8.38
CA PRO A 136 -8.71 5.38 8.91
C PRO A 136 -8.44 6.54 9.88
N TYR A 137 -7.29 6.55 10.56
CA TYR A 137 -6.93 7.60 11.52
C TYR A 137 -6.30 8.83 10.87
N VAL A 138 -5.74 8.64 9.68
CA VAL A 138 -5.01 9.67 8.93
C VAL A 138 -5.87 10.28 7.82
N ASP A 139 -6.89 9.59 7.33
CA ASP A 139 -7.80 10.10 6.30
C ASP A 139 -8.58 11.34 6.78
N THR A 140 -8.34 12.47 6.10
CA THR A 140 -8.99 13.76 6.40
C THR A 140 -10.30 13.95 5.64
N LYS A 141 -10.58 13.15 4.61
CA LYS A 141 -11.76 13.30 3.75
C LYS A 141 -12.66 12.07 3.76
N PRO A 142 -13.19 11.63 4.91
CA PRO A 142 -13.95 10.38 5.03
C PRO A 142 -15.25 10.37 4.21
N THR A 143 -15.69 11.52 3.67
CA THR A 143 -16.97 11.69 2.97
C THR A 143 -16.88 11.66 1.45
N VAL A 144 -15.69 11.90 0.87
CA VAL A 144 -15.52 11.95 -0.58
C VAL A 144 -15.32 10.53 -1.12
N GLY A 145 -16.23 10.04 -1.96
CA GLY A 145 -16.09 8.73 -2.62
C GLY A 145 -16.65 7.53 -1.85
N ILE A 146 -17.59 7.73 -0.91
CA ILE A 146 -18.25 6.60 -0.24
C ILE A 146 -19.10 5.84 -1.27
N GLY A 147 -18.82 4.55 -1.46
CA GLY A 147 -19.60 3.67 -2.36
C GLY A 147 -19.41 3.93 -3.86
N ARG A 148 -18.46 4.80 -4.26
CA ARG A 148 -18.17 5.11 -5.67
C ARG A 148 -16.67 5.25 -5.89
N TYR A 149 -16.15 4.65 -6.96
CA TYR A 149 -14.78 4.87 -7.40
C TYR A 149 -14.63 6.30 -7.95
N SER A 150 -14.14 7.23 -7.13
CA SER A 150 -13.91 8.62 -7.52
C SER A 150 -12.44 8.99 -7.44
N TRP A 151 -11.80 9.15 -8.59
CA TRP A 151 -10.42 9.66 -8.68
C TRP A 151 -10.29 11.12 -8.21
N LYS A 152 -11.32 11.94 -8.49
CA LYS A 152 -11.33 13.36 -8.12
C LYS A 152 -11.53 13.50 -6.62
N GLY A 153 -10.58 14.17 -5.95
CA GLY A 153 -10.64 14.50 -4.53
C GLY A 153 -9.71 13.68 -3.62
N ARG A 154 -9.18 12.55 -4.11
CA ARG A 154 -8.26 11.63 -3.40
C ARG A 154 -7.06 11.19 -4.25
N GLU A 155 -6.70 11.99 -5.26
CA GLU A 155 -5.61 11.69 -6.21
C GLU A 155 -4.31 11.24 -5.53
N TRP A 156 -3.87 11.94 -4.49
CA TRP A 156 -2.65 11.58 -3.75
C TRP A 156 -2.72 10.23 -3.07
N GLN A 157 -3.84 9.93 -2.40
CA GLN A 157 -4.05 8.66 -1.71
C GLN A 157 -4.00 7.49 -2.71
N TYR A 158 -4.65 7.66 -3.87
CA TYR A 158 -4.62 6.64 -4.93
C TYR A 158 -3.23 6.48 -5.56
N ILE A 159 -2.52 7.57 -5.84
CA ILE A 159 -1.17 7.49 -6.42
C ILE A 159 -0.23 6.69 -5.52
N PHE A 160 -0.21 6.97 -4.21
CA PHE A 160 0.66 6.23 -3.29
C PHE A 160 0.21 4.78 -3.09
N PHE A 161 -1.09 4.53 -2.96
CA PHE A 161 -1.61 3.17 -2.79
C PHE A 161 -1.36 2.29 -4.03
N ILE A 162 -1.75 2.79 -5.21
CA ILE A 162 -1.54 2.10 -6.48
C ILE A 162 -0.04 1.98 -6.78
N GLY A 163 0.75 3.01 -6.50
CA GLY A 163 2.20 2.99 -6.67
C GLY A 163 2.88 1.92 -5.81
N GLY A 164 2.52 1.84 -4.52
CA GLY A 164 3.03 0.80 -3.61
C GLY A 164 2.57 -0.61 -4.01
N PHE A 165 1.30 -0.75 -4.42
CA PHE A 165 0.77 -2.03 -4.91
C PHE A 165 1.44 -2.47 -6.21
N ALA A 166 1.63 -1.54 -7.16
CA ALA A 166 2.36 -1.79 -8.40
C ALA A 166 3.82 -2.16 -8.14
N LEU A 167 4.49 -1.48 -7.19
CA LEU A 167 5.83 -1.84 -6.75
C LEU A 167 5.86 -3.30 -6.25
N TRP A 168 4.90 -3.71 -5.42
CA TRP A 168 4.81 -5.10 -4.93
C TRP A 168 4.65 -6.12 -6.07
N LEU A 169 3.75 -5.83 -7.04
CA LEU A 169 3.58 -6.69 -8.21
C LEU A 169 4.84 -6.75 -9.08
N ILE A 170 5.54 -5.62 -9.26
CA ILE A 170 6.81 -5.57 -9.99
C ILE A 170 7.86 -6.46 -9.30
N LEU A 171 7.94 -6.46 -7.97
CA LEU A 171 8.85 -7.35 -7.24
C LEU A 171 8.52 -8.83 -7.49
N ILE A 172 7.24 -9.20 -7.51
CA ILE A 172 6.81 -10.57 -7.84
C ILE A 172 7.23 -10.93 -9.27
N VAL A 173 7.00 -10.03 -10.24
CA VAL A 173 7.39 -10.25 -11.65
C VAL A 173 8.91 -10.41 -11.78
N ILE A 174 9.70 -9.57 -11.10
CA ILE A 174 11.16 -9.69 -11.06
C ILE A 174 11.58 -11.06 -10.50
N GLY A 175 11.04 -11.43 -9.34
CA GLY A 175 11.33 -12.72 -8.69
C GLY A 175 10.92 -13.93 -9.54
N GLN A 176 9.80 -13.85 -10.25
CA GLN A 176 9.28 -14.97 -11.04
C GLN A 176 10.05 -15.20 -12.34
N PHE A 177 10.38 -14.12 -13.07
CA PHE A 177 10.88 -14.24 -14.45
C PHE A 177 12.38 -13.95 -14.60
N PHE A 178 12.92 -13.04 -13.80
CA PHE A 178 14.29 -12.53 -13.95
C PHE A 178 15.28 -13.18 -12.97
N ARG A 179 14.80 -13.81 -11.89
CA ARG A 179 15.65 -14.51 -10.92
C ARG A 179 15.84 -15.99 -11.29
N TRP A 180 17.08 -16.46 -11.20
CA TRP A 180 17.44 -17.87 -11.43
C TRP A 180 18.68 -18.30 -10.63
N GLY A 181 18.87 -19.62 -10.46
CA GLY A 181 20.02 -20.22 -9.80
C GLY A 181 20.18 -19.77 -8.34
N PRO A 182 21.32 -19.18 -7.92
CA PRO A 182 21.57 -18.65 -6.57
C PRO A 182 20.88 -17.29 -6.36
N TRP A 183 19.69 -17.12 -6.92
CA TRP A 183 18.94 -15.87 -6.92
C TRP A 183 19.66 -14.70 -7.62
N ALA A 184 20.40 -14.97 -8.71
CA ALA A 184 21.00 -13.93 -9.53
C ALA A 184 20.01 -13.40 -10.58
N ILE A 185 20.23 -12.17 -11.08
CA ILE A 185 19.42 -11.59 -12.15
C ILE A 185 19.96 -12.03 -13.51
N TYR A 186 19.07 -12.56 -14.34
CA TYR A 186 19.31 -12.90 -15.74
C TYR A 186 18.35 -12.11 -16.62
N MET A 187 18.88 -11.52 -17.67
CA MET A 187 18.04 -10.88 -18.68
C MET A 187 17.39 -11.94 -19.58
N PRO A 188 16.23 -11.67 -20.19
CA PRO A 188 15.54 -12.65 -21.03
C PRO A 188 16.39 -13.25 -22.17
N TRP A 189 17.38 -12.49 -22.66
CA TRP A 189 18.29 -12.88 -23.74
C TRP A 189 19.59 -13.55 -23.25
N GLU A 190 19.79 -13.71 -21.95
CA GLU A 190 21.03 -14.28 -21.40
C GLU A 190 20.87 -15.79 -21.14
N PRO A 191 21.82 -16.64 -21.59
CA PRO A 191 21.72 -18.08 -21.38
C PRO A 191 21.80 -18.42 -19.90
N ARG A 192 20.84 -19.22 -19.43
CA ARG A 192 20.68 -19.62 -18.00
C ARG A 192 21.53 -20.83 -17.60
N GLU A 193 22.31 -21.35 -18.52
CA GLU A 193 23.16 -22.54 -18.34
C GLU A 193 24.38 -22.24 -17.45
N HIS A 194 24.87 -20.99 -17.48
CA HIS A 194 26.02 -20.58 -16.69
C HIS A 194 25.53 -19.92 -15.39
N ILE A 195 25.83 -20.56 -14.26
CA ILE A 195 25.49 -20.02 -12.94
C ILE A 195 26.37 -18.80 -12.66
N LYS A 196 25.77 -17.61 -12.65
CA LYS A 196 26.41 -16.40 -12.13
C LYS A 196 26.70 -16.57 -10.65
N VAL A 197 27.97 -16.48 -10.28
CA VAL A 197 28.38 -16.42 -8.88
C VAL A 197 28.01 -15.03 -8.37
N VAL A 198 27.16 -14.95 -7.32
CA VAL A 198 26.80 -13.70 -6.63
C VAL A 198 27.96 -13.24 -5.73
N ALA A 199 29.19 -13.31 -6.21
CA ALA A 199 30.36 -12.73 -5.57
C ALA A 199 30.51 -11.30 -6.09
N GLU A 200 29.56 -10.44 -5.74
CA GLU A 200 29.63 -9.04 -6.14
C GLU A 200 30.72 -8.33 -5.33
N HIS A 201 31.59 -7.59 -6.02
CA HIS A 201 32.48 -6.58 -5.43
C HIS A 201 31.64 -5.43 -4.87
N LEU A 202 30.90 -5.69 -3.79
CA LEU A 202 30.02 -4.73 -3.19
C LEU A 202 30.81 -3.73 -2.37
N THR A 203 30.60 -2.44 -2.64
CA THR A 203 31.09 -1.39 -1.77
C THR A 203 30.20 -1.33 -0.51
N TRP A 204 30.84 -1.40 0.66
CA TRP A 204 30.17 -1.38 1.96
C TRP A 204 29.66 0.00 2.33
N CYS A 205 30.36 1.05 1.87
CA CYS A 205 29.95 2.44 1.95
C CYS A 205 30.41 3.14 0.65
N PRO A 206 29.80 4.26 0.20
CA PRO A 206 30.23 4.97 -1.00
C PRO A 206 31.73 5.30 -1.13
N LEU A 207 32.52 5.19 -0.04
CA LEU A 207 33.95 5.51 -0.01
C LEU A 207 34.87 4.38 0.47
N HIS A 208 34.35 3.25 0.97
CA HIS A 208 35.16 2.15 1.49
C HIS A 208 34.73 0.80 0.88
N LYS A 209 35.72 0.10 0.29
CA LYS A 209 35.55 -1.21 -0.35
C LYS A 209 35.59 -2.35 0.68
N ASP A 210 36.37 -2.20 1.75
CA ASP A 210 36.52 -3.18 2.82
C ASP A 210 35.79 -2.71 4.09
N PRO A 211 35.13 -3.62 4.84
CA PRO A 211 34.43 -3.25 6.07
C PRO A 211 35.40 -3.15 7.26
N PRO A 212 35.68 -1.96 7.82
CA PRO A 212 36.06 -1.91 9.22
C PRO A 212 34.80 -2.27 10.03
N ALA A 213 34.83 -3.43 10.68
CA ALA A 213 33.80 -3.81 11.63
C ALA A 213 33.55 -2.62 12.59
N ASN A 214 32.30 -2.18 12.69
CA ASN A 214 31.79 -1.22 13.67
C ASN A 214 32.04 0.27 13.41
N MET A 215 32.46 0.69 12.22
CA MET A 215 32.65 2.11 11.93
C MET A 215 31.40 2.73 11.30
N PHE A 216 30.79 3.69 12.01
CA PHE A 216 29.72 4.54 11.48
C PHE A 216 30.20 5.22 10.20
N CYS A 217 29.48 5.05 9.08
CA CYS A 217 29.82 5.73 7.84
C CYS A 217 29.03 7.06 7.73
N PRO A 218 29.64 8.22 8.03
CA PRO A 218 28.92 9.49 8.07
C PRO A 218 28.37 9.91 6.70
N VAL A 219 29.06 9.54 5.61
CA VAL A 219 28.62 9.84 4.23
C VAL A 219 27.30 9.14 3.92
N GLY A 220 27.19 7.86 4.25
CA GLY A 220 25.98 7.09 4.00
C GLY A 220 24.80 7.55 4.85
N PHE A 221 25.05 7.89 6.12
CA PHE A 221 24.06 8.51 6.98
C PHE A 221 23.60 9.87 6.46
N LEU A 222 24.52 10.71 5.95
CA LEU A 222 24.19 11.99 5.35
C LEU A 222 23.30 11.80 4.11
N ILE A 223 23.61 10.84 3.23
CA ILE A 223 22.78 10.53 2.06
C ILE A 223 21.37 10.10 2.50
N TYR A 224 21.27 9.23 3.50
CA TYR A 224 19.98 8.79 4.03
C TYR A 224 19.20 9.95 4.70
N ALA A 225 19.88 10.82 5.44
CA ALA A 225 19.28 11.99 6.06
C ALA A 225 18.79 13.01 5.00
N LEU A 226 19.58 13.25 3.96
CA LEU A 226 19.21 14.10 2.82
C LEU A 226 18.01 13.51 2.06
N PHE A 227 18.00 12.19 1.82
CA PHE A 227 16.86 11.51 1.22
C PHE A 227 15.57 11.74 2.03
N ASN A 228 15.61 11.51 3.35
CA ASN A 228 14.45 11.74 4.20
C ASN A 228 14.06 13.22 4.23
N ALA A 229 15.02 14.15 4.32
CA ALA A 229 14.73 15.57 4.26
C ALA A 229 14.01 15.96 2.95
N LEU A 230 14.44 15.40 1.81
CA LEU A 230 13.79 15.60 0.51
C LEU A 230 12.38 15.02 0.46
N VAL A 231 12.16 13.81 0.97
CA VAL A 231 10.81 13.20 1.01
C VAL A 231 9.88 14.00 1.92
N PHE A 232 10.34 14.38 3.11
CA PHE A 232 9.55 15.18 4.04
C PHE A 232 9.34 16.62 3.56
N THR A 233 10.13 17.10 2.59
CA THR A 233 9.92 18.41 1.97
C THR A 233 9.36 18.33 0.54
N TYR A 234 8.98 17.14 0.10
CA TYR A 234 8.50 16.83 -1.25
C TYR A 234 7.39 17.79 -1.74
N PRO A 235 6.37 18.15 -0.94
CA PRO A 235 5.30 19.02 -1.42
C PRO A 235 5.78 20.41 -1.83
N TRP A 236 6.81 20.94 -1.16
CA TRP A 236 7.41 22.23 -1.48
C TRP A 236 8.29 22.14 -2.72
N TRP A 237 9.07 21.07 -2.87
CA TRP A 237 9.85 20.84 -4.08
C TRP A 237 8.95 20.68 -5.32
N LEU A 238 7.85 19.94 -5.17
CA LEU A 238 6.88 19.75 -6.25
C LEU A 238 6.28 21.07 -6.72
N ARG A 239 6.09 22.06 -5.83
CA ARG A 239 5.62 23.41 -6.20
C ARG A 239 6.64 24.17 -7.06
N PHE A 240 7.93 23.96 -6.84
CA PHE A 240 8.96 24.59 -7.69
C PHE A 240 8.96 24.02 -9.11
N VAL A 241 8.72 22.71 -9.27
CA VAL A 241 8.70 22.04 -10.58
C VAL A 241 7.36 22.21 -11.29
N HIS A 242 6.25 21.97 -10.59
CA HIS A 242 4.89 22.08 -11.10
C HIS A 242 4.02 22.86 -10.10
N LYS A 243 3.85 24.16 -10.37
CA LYS A 243 3.13 25.09 -9.49
C LYS A 243 1.75 24.58 -9.08
N ASP A 244 0.90 24.18 -10.04
CA ASP A 244 -0.49 23.79 -9.76
C ASP A 244 -0.60 22.46 -8.98
N TRP A 245 0.31 21.52 -9.23
CA TRP A 245 0.34 20.23 -8.54
C TRP A 245 0.93 20.38 -7.13
N GLY A 246 1.99 21.16 -6.99
CA GLY A 246 2.59 21.45 -5.69
C GLY A 246 1.67 22.25 -4.78
N GLU A 247 0.92 23.22 -5.30
CA GLU A 247 -0.10 23.93 -4.50
C GLU A 247 -1.19 22.97 -4.00
N ARG A 248 -1.67 22.05 -4.85
CA ARG A 248 -2.61 21.00 -4.44
C ARG A 248 -2.02 20.06 -3.37
N ALA A 249 -0.77 19.63 -3.55
CA ALA A 249 -0.07 18.80 -2.57
C ALA A 249 0.07 19.53 -1.24
N ILE A 250 0.61 20.75 -1.23
CA ILE A 250 0.79 21.55 -0.01
C ILE A 250 -0.55 21.77 0.70
N ASN A 251 -1.62 22.08 -0.04
CA ASN A 251 -2.94 22.27 0.56
C ASN A 251 -3.47 20.96 1.18
N TYR A 252 -3.27 19.82 0.53
CA TYR A 252 -3.61 18.51 1.09
C TYR A 252 -2.81 18.21 2.37
N TYR A 253 -1.50 18.42 2.35
CA TYR A 253 -0.63 18.16 3.48
C TYR A 253 -0.83 19.13 4.65
N ARG A 254 -1.22 20.37 4.38
CA ARG A 254 -1.64 21.33 5.43
C ARG A 254 -2.91 20.88 6.14
N GLN A 255 -3.85 20.24 5.45
CA GLN A 255 -5.09 19.72 6.05
C GLN A 255 -4.85 18.52 6.99
N LEU A 256 -3.76 17.77 6.81
CA LEU A 256 -3.42 16.63 7.67
C LEU A 256 -2.98 17.07 9.08
N GLY A 257 -2.41 18.28 9.22
CA GLY A 257 -1.75 18.68 10.45
C GLY A 257 -0.42 17.95 10.67
N LEU A 258 0.41 18.46 11.59
CA LEU A 258 1.81 18.02 11.72
C LEU A 258 1.96 16.52 12.03
N VAL A 259 1.20 15.99 13.00
CA VAL A 259 1.36 14.59 13.44
C VAL A 259 0.98 13.61 12.32
N ARG A 260 -0.17 13.81 11.68
CA ARG A 260 -0.62 12.93 10.59
C ARG A 260 0.29 13.05 9.37
N TYR A 261 0.80 14.26 9.10
CA TYR A 261 1.77 14.49 8.06
C TYR A 261 3.03 13.65 8.25
N LEU A 262 3.62 13.67 9.45
CA LEU A 262 4.82 12.89 9.76
C LEU A 262 4.59 11.39 9.59
N ILE A 263 3.42 10.89 10.01
CA ILE A 263 3.05 9.48 9.86
C ILE A 263 2.95 9.10 8.38
N VAL A 264 2.25 9.90 7.56
CA VAL A 264 2.15 9.64 6.11
C VAL A 264 3.53 9.67 5.47
N MET A 265 4.33 10.70 5.75
CA MET A 265 5.65 10.86 5.15
C MET A 265 6.63 9.77 5.58
N PHE A 266 6.48 9.23 6.80
CA PHE A 266 7.23 8.05 7.22
C PHE A 266 6.95 6.84 6.31
N PHE A 267 5.68 6.51 6.05
CA PHE A 267 5.33 5.39 5.16
C PHE A 267 5.71 5.65 3.70
N VAL A 268 5.55 6.89 3.21
CA VAL A 268 5.98 7.28 1.87
C VAL A 268 7.50 7.14 1.74
N SER A 269 8.27 7.57 2.74
CA SER A 269 9.73 7.43 2.77
C SER A 269 10.14 5.97 2.61
N TRP A 270 9.58 5.06 3.41
CA TRP A 270 9.89 3.62 3.30
C TRP A 270 9.48 3.00 1.96
N THR A 271 8.33 3.41 1.42
CA THR A 271 7.85 2.92 0.11
C THR A 271 8.78 3.34 -1.03
N LEU A 272 9.30 4.58 -1.00
CA LEU A 272 10.26 5.07 -1.99
C LEU A 272 11.68 4.57 -1.75
N PHE A 273 12.03 4.31 -0.50
CA PHE A 273 13.37 3.86 -0.13
C PHE A 273 13.68 2.46 -0.68
N LEU A 274 12.68 1.56 -0.72
CA LEU A 274 12.82 0.21 -1.25
C LEU A 274 13.35 0.19 -2.71
N PRO A 275 12.68 0.79 -3.71
CA PRO A 275 13.17 0.77 -5.10
C PRO A 275 14.48 1.54 -5.26
N ILE A 276 14.68 2.63 -4.52
CA ILE A 276 15.95 3.38 -4.53
C ILE A 276 17.10 2.49 -4.06
N LYS A 277 16.91 1.78 -2.94
CA LYS A 277 17.88 0.84 -2.41
C LYS A 277 18.17 -0.31 -3.38
N MET A 278 17.15 -0.82 -4.06
CA MET A 278 17.33 -1.81 -5.13
C MET A 278 18.20 -1.27 -6.27
N MET A 279 17.91 -0.06 -6.77
CA MET A 279 18.70 0.57 -7.83
C MET A 279 20.15 0.79 -7.43
N MET A 280 20.39 1.20 -6.17
CA MET A 280 21.74 1.36 -5.61
C MET A 280 22.49 0.03 -5.50
N ARG A 281 21.78 -1.05 -5.13
CA ARG A 281 22.38 -2.39 -5.09
C ARG A 281 22.76 -2.89 -6.48
N LEU A 282 21.92 -2.61 -7.49
CA LEU A 282 22.15 -3.00 -8.88
C LEU A 282 23.18 -2.12 -9.59
N GLY A 283 23.55 -0.96 -9.01
CA GLY A 283 24.47 0.01 -9.62
C GLY A 283 23.85 0.79 -10.80
N VAL A 284 22.52 0.82 -10.88
CA VAL A 284 21.75 1.53 -11.92
C VAL A 284 21.21 2.86 -11.38
N PHE A 285 21.65 3.27 -10.18
CA PHE A 285 21.20 4.53 -9.58
C PHE A 285 21.77 5.72 -10.37
N PRO A 286 20.94 6.69 -10.81
CA PRO A 286 21.38 7.76 -11.71
C PRO A 286 22.55 8.59 -11.17
N LEU A 287 22.62 8.77 -9.85
CA LEU A 287 23.67 9.56 -9.20
C LEU A 287 24.98 8.77 -8.99
N PHE A 288 24.92 7.43 -8.99
CA PHE A 288 26.03 6.54 -8.67
C PHE A 288 26.10 5.38 -9.66
N TRP A 289 26.15 5.71 -10.95
CA TRP A 289 26.17 4.72 -12.03
C TRP A 289 27.41 3.82 -11.93
N GLY A 290 27.21 2.50 -11.89
CA GLY A 290 28.26 1.50 -11.79
C GLY A 290 28.72 1.15 -10.36
N ILE A 291 28.30 1.89 -9.33
CA ILE A 291 28.64 1.59 -7.93
C ILE A 291 27.55 0.69 -7.32
N ARG A 292 27.91 -0.56 -6.97
CA ARG A 292 26.99 -1.52 -6.32
C ARG A 292 27.12 -1.46 -4.80
N LEU A 293 26.18 -0.81 -4.14
CA LEU A 293 26.22 -0.62 -2.69
C LEU A 293 25.53 -1.78 -1.96
N LYS A 294 26.24 -2.39 -0.98
CA LYS A 294 25.62 -3.36 -0.07
C LYS A 294 24.81 -2.65 1.01
N TYR A 295 25.44 -1.70 1.67
CA TYR A 295 24.87 -0.93 2.78
C TYR A 295 25.04 0.57 2.50
N LEU A 296 24.03 1.33 2.91
CA LEU A 296 24.03 2.78 2.98
C LEU A 296 24.42 3.21 4.40
N VAL A 297 23.81 2.63 5.43
CA VAL A 297 24.09 2.92 6.83
C VAL A 297 24.46 1.63 7.52
N VAL A 298 25.66 1.59 8.12
CA VAL A 298 26.11 0.50 8.97
C VAL A 298 26.22 1.03 10.39
N THR A 299 25.49 0.40 11.30
CA THR A 299 25.60 0.65 12.74
C THR A 299 25.81 -0.69 13.45
N PRO A 300 26.25 -0.71 14.72
CA PRO A 300 26.37 -1.97 15.47
C PRO A 300 25.05 -2.77 15.59
N TRP A 301 23.91 -2.11 15.38
CA TRP A 301 22.58 -2.66 15.65
C TRP A 301 21.77 -2.93 14.39
N PHE A 302 21.91 -2.09 13.36
CA PHE A 302 21.18 -2.22 12.10
C PHE A 302 22.01 -1.79 10.89
N ASN A 303 21.82 -2.50 9.78
CA ASN A 303 22.40 -2.16 8.49
C ASN A 303 21.29 -1.97 7.46
N ILE A 304 21.34 -0.84 6.77
CA ILE A 304 20.34 -0.39 5.79
C ILE A 304 21.05 -0.07 4.49
#